data_AF-A0A3B8L5D8-F1
#
_entry.id   AF-A0A3B8L5D8-F1
#
_cell.length_a   1.000
_cell.length_b   1.000
_cell.length_c   1.000
_cell.angle_alpha   90.00
_cell.angle_beta   90.00
_cell.angle_gamma   90.00
#
_symmetry.space_group_name_H-M   'P 1'
#
loop_
_entity.id
_entity.type
_entity.pdbx_description
1 polymer ?
#
loop_
_entity_poly.entity_id
_entity_poly.type
_entity_poly.pdbx_seq_one_letter_code
_entity_poly.pdbx_strand_id
1 'polypeptide(L)'
;MASPFQFFRKHTAVMMVVLIGLSMASFIILDPLMQLARNPGQLQQLSVFLLPLLGAILAWTIKAASGRAMEYAVWGAVGGAVLAVGWRMAPDPLSYGVLIGGLGAVSFGFWNIAASQDSTGQARSWKSRSTDLTEIGVRPGKGMMVNAPVASIVTGCLFGVIAGIVGGSMEGQSAPTTIDGQAISASEIDQLKKRRQLATNFLASLASAVDRNAGFQAQNHFTIGPRFGQPLSIDQDVVLGELFRREADRLGIQIDDAAVKAYIKRFTDGPAAKIPLLNQANQFKRAMNDPTNPMAFGGAATLKRQSDMLQTQADSIPDGDRLGGDVYRRTLRRIGASETEAFDALREEIRIRTAIDILGPTLALQPEQEMMFGGSTTLPVAPAQAWQQLRRQRVKQKVEVAMLPTAAFLDDGEIGDSDIKTTFSGETKGSLHKQSLPNQIEEGSFGFGQARRINAGVFTIDFNEFEERVLEDKDNPVTSKEVTDYYNKHRETEFRNPAYRELPEDKKEDKKEDKKDGK
;
A
#
# COMPACT_ATOMS: atom_id res chain seq x y z
N MET A 1 -47.44 34.08 30.24
CA MET A 1 -46.37 33.51 29.39
C MET A 1 -46.87 33.56 27.96
N ALA A 2 -46.20 34.32 27.07
CA ALA A 2 -46.63 34.41 25.67
C ALA A 2 -46.49 33.03 25.01
N SER A 3 -47.53 32.60 24.30
CA SER A 3 -47.54 31.32 23.60
C SER A 3 -46.40 31.28 22.56
N PRO A 4 -45.58 30.23 22.50
CA PRO A 4 -44.50 30.10 21.51
C PRO A 4 -45.02 30.23 20.06
N PHE A 5 -46.31 29.99 19.82
CA PHE A 5 -46.95 30.18 18.52
C PHE A 5 -47.10 31.64 18.07
N GLN A 6 -47.06 32.62 18.99
CA GLN A 6 -47.12 34.04 18.60
C GLN A 6 -45.85 34.47 17.86
N PHE A 7 -44.69 33.92 18.21
CA PHE A 7 -43.44 34.19 17.50
C PHE A 7 -43.51 33.69 16.05
N PHE A 8 -43.98 32.44 15.86
CA PHE A 8 -44.14 31.86 14.53
C PHE A 8 -45.11 32.66 13.65
N ARG A 9 -46.25 33.09 14.20
CA ARG A 9 -47.21 33.93 13.44
C ARG A 9 -46.65 35.30 13.06
N LYS A 10 -45.83 35.90 13.92
CA LYS A 10 -45.22 37.20 13.65
C LYS A 10 -44.15 37.15 12.57
N HIS A 11 -43.46 36.00 12.45
CA HIS A 11 -42.34 35.83 11.52
C HIS A 11 -42.63 34.86 10.37
N THR A 12 -43.88 34.44 10.16
CA THR A 12 -44.26 33.43 9.15
C THR A 12 -43.75 33.76 7.75
N ALA A 13 -43.86 35.01 7.32
CA ALA A 13 -43.39 35.44 6.00
C ALA A 13 -41.86 35.33 5.85
N VAL A 14 -41.11 35.72 6.88
CA VAL A 14 -39.64 35.66 6.88
C VAL A 14 -39.16 34.20 6.93
N MET A 15 -39.78 33.38 7.78
CA MET A 15 -39.51 31.94 7.86
C MET A 15 -39.77 31.23 6.53
N MET A 16 -40.85 31.59 5.83
CA MET A 16 -41.20 31.00 4.55
C MET A 16 -40.15 31.33 3.48
N VAL A 17 -39.65 32.58 3.42
CA VAL A 17 -38.57 32.96 2.51
C VAL A 17 -37.28 32.20 2.83
N VAL A 18 -36.93 32.07 4.12
CA VAL A 18 -35.74 31.31 4.55
C VAL A 18 -35.87 29.84 4.15
N LEU A 19 -37.02 29.21 4.39
CA LEU A 19 -37.26 27.80 4.03
C LEU A 19 -37.18 27.56 2.52
N ILE A 20 -37.75 28.46 1.71
CA ILE A 20 -37.66 28.36 0.24
C ILE A 20 -36.21 28.52 -0.22
N GLY A 21 -35.48 29.48 0.34
CA GLY A 21 -34.05 29.66 0.04
C GLY A 21 -33.21 28.45 0.42
N LEU A 22 -33.44 27.86 1.59
CA LEU A 22 -32.75 26.66 2.08
C LEU A 22 -33.09 25.43 1.22
N SER A 23 -34.34 25.30 0.78
CA SER A 23 -34.78 24.26 -0.15
C SER A 23 -34.05 24.38 -1.49
N MET A 24 -34.01 25.56 -2.11
CA MET A 24 -33.31 25.77 -3.37
C MET A 24 -31.79 25.52 -3.23
N ALA A 25 -31.19 25.98 -2.14
CA ALA A 25 -29.79 25.72 -1.84
C ALA A 25 -29.51 24.23 -1.66
N SER A 26 -30.39 23.49 -0.98
CA SER A 26 -30.26 22.04 -0.82
C SER A 26 -30.22 21.33 -2.17
N PHE A 27 -31.10 21.68 -3.11
CA PHE A 27 -31.11 21.06 -4.44
C PHE A 27 -29.86 21.39 -5.26
N ILE A 28 -29.35 22.62 -5.19
CA ILE A 28 -28.13 23.02 -5.90
C ILE A 28 -26.89 22.33 -5.31
N ILE A 29 -26.89 22.04 -4.00
CA ILE A 29 -25.73 21.46 -3.31
C ILE A 29 -25.77 19.91 -3.33
N LEU A 30 -26.95 19.29 -3.44
CA LEU A 30 -27.11 17.82 -3.36
C LEU A 30 -26.39 17.08 -4.50
N ASP A 31 -26.54 17.55 -5.75
CA ASP A 31 -25.91 16.92 -6.92
C ASP A 31 -24.37 16.97 -6.85
N PRO A 32 -23.75 18.13 -6.54
CA PRO A 32 -22.32 18.20 -6.23
C PRO A 32 -21.91 17.32 -5.05
N LEU A 33 -22.72 17.21 -4.00
CA LEU A 33 -22.45 16.35 -2.83
C LEU A 33 -22.42 14.85 -3.20
N MET A 34 -23.35 14.40 -4.03
CA MET A 34 -23.36 13.01 -4.52
C MET A 34 -22.17 12.71 -5.45
N GLN A 35 -21.76 13.68 -6.27
CA GLN A 35 -20.54 13.55 -7.07
C GLN A 35 -19.28 13.55 -6.19
N LEU A 36 -19.29 14.33 -5.11
CA LEU A 36 -18.23 14.38 -4.09
C LEU A 36 -18.05 13.06 -3.33
N ALA A 37 -19.14 12.36 -3.03
CA ALA A 37 -19.06 11.05 -2.36
C ALA A 37 -18.33 10.00 -3.20
N ARG A 38 -18.26 10.19 -4.53
CA ARG A 38 -17.51 9.30 -5.43
C ARG A 38 -16.04 9.68 -5.58
N ASN A 39 -15.66 10.92 -5.28
CA ASN A 39 -14.29 11.44 -5.46
C ASN A 39 -13.80 12.16 -4.19
N PRO A 40 -13.09 11.47 -3.27
CA PRO A 40 -12.70 12.04 -1.98
C PRO A 40 -11.78 13.27 -2.08
N GLY A 41 -11.03 13.43 -3.19
CA GLY A 41 -10.18 14.61 -3.42
C GLY A 41 -10.95 15.90 -3.75
N GLN A 42 -12.19 15.81 -4.21
CA GLN A 42 -12.98 16.98 -4.63
C GLN A 42 -13.64 17.69 -3.43
N LEU A 43 -13.93 16.95 -2.36
CA LEU A 43 -14.40 17.47 -1.06
C LEU A 43 -13.47 18.56 -0.50
N GLN A 44 -12.16 18.35 -0.61
CA GLN A 44 -11.15 19.30 -0.13
C GLN A 44 -11.09 20.59 -0.94
N GLN A 45 -11.49 20.57 -2.21
CA GLN A 45 -11.56 21.79 -3.02
C GLN A 45 -12.82 22.61 -2.72
N LEU A 46 -13.94 21.93 -2.49
CA LEU A 46 -15.21 22.57 -2.20
C LEU A 46 -15.32 23.13 -0.78
N SER A 47 -14.63 22.54 0.20
CA SER A 47 -14.62 23.05 1.58
C SER A 47 -14.16 24.52 1.68
N VAL A 48 -13.28 24.97 0.78
CA VAL A 48 -12.79 26.35 0.69
C VAL A 48 -13.91 27.36 0.43
N PHE A 49 -14.98 26.96 -0.25
CA PHE A 49 -16.12 27.82 -0.55
C PHE A 49 -17.29 27.59 0.42
N LEU A 50 -17.50 26.33 0.80
CA LEU A 50 -18.68 25.90 1.56
C LEU A 50 -18.60 26.34 3.02
N LEU A 51 -17.44 26.25 3.66
CA LEU A 51 -17.25 26.64 5.06
C LEU A 51 -17.38 28.16 5.29
N PRO A 52 -16.79 29.06 4.48
CA PRO A 52 -17.07 30.49 4.58
C PRO A 52 -18.55 30.81 4.41
N LEU A 53 -19.22 30.19 3.43
CA LEU A 53 -20.64 30.42 3.20
C LEU A 53 -21.49 29.98 4.41
N LEU A 54 -21.24 28.79 4.95
CA LEU A 54 -21.92 28.30 6.15
C LEU A 54 -21.65 29.18 7.38
N GLY A 55 -20.41 29.59 7.58
CA GLY A 55 -20.04 30.52 8.65
C GLY A 55 -20.78 31.85 8.54
N ALA A 56 -20.89 32.39 7.33
CA ALA A 56 -21.64 33.62 7.06
C ALA A 56 -23.12 33.48 7.41
N ILE A 57 -23.76 32.39 6.96
CA ILE A 57 -25.18 32.12 7.21
C ILE A 57 -25.44 31.96 8.71
N LEU A 58 -24.64 31.15 9.41
CA LEU A 58 -24.79 30.94 10.86
C LEU A 58 -24.63 32.25 11.64
N ALA A 59 -23.57 33.02 11.38
CA ALA A 59 -23.34 34.28 12.07
C ALA A 59 -24.44 35.32 11.77
N TRP A 60 -24.92 35.36 10.52
CA TRP A 60 -26.06 36.20 10.14
C TRP A 60 -27.33 35.84 10.92
N THR A 61 -27.67 34.55 11.04
CA THR A 61 -28.89 34.09 11.74
C THR A 61 -28.90 34.46 13.22
N ILE A 62 -27.75 34.38 13.90
CA ILE A 62 -27.63 34.70 15.34
C ILE A 62 -27.99 36.17 15.63
N LYS A 63 -27.76 37.08 14.66
CA LYS A 63 -27.96 38.53 14.83
C LYS A 63 -28.89 39.17 13.79
N ALA A 64 -29.73 38.37 13.12
CA ALA A 64 -30.67 38.84 12.11
C ALA A 64 -31.57 39.98 12.60
N ALA A 65 -31.97 39.96 13.88
CA ALA A 65 -32.86 40.96 14.48
C ALA A 65 -32.18 42.27 14.92
N SER A 66 -30.84 42.36 14.94
CA SER A 66 -30.14 43.49 15.59
C SER A 66 -29.74 44.62 14.64
N GLY A 67 -30.18 44.60 13.37
CA GLY A 67 -29.76 45.56 12.34
C GLY A 67 -28.28 45.47 11.93
N ARG A 68 -27.52 44.52 12.50
CA ARG A 68 -26.09 44.31 12.23
C ARG A 68 -25.78 42.97 11.55
N ALA A 69 -26.80 42.31 11.02
CA ALA A 69 -26.69 40.96 10.49
C ALA A 69 -25.58 40.83 9.43
N MET A 70 -25.38 41.87 8.60
CA MET A 70 -24.31 41.89 7.59
C MET A 70 -22.90 41.94 8.19
N GLU A 71 -22.69 42.66 9.30
CA GLU A 71 -21.37 42.70 9.97
C GLU A 71 -21.01 41.29 10.47
N TYR A 72 -21.98 40.61 11.08
CA TYR A 72 -21.80 39.26 11.59
C TYR A 72 -21.63 38.24 10.46
N ALA A 73 -22.35 38.37 9.35
CA ALA A 73 -22.17 37.52 8.18
C ALA A 73 -20.74 37.58 7.63
N VAL A 74 -20.15 38.78 7.55
CA VAL A 74 -18.77 38.95 7.07
C VAL A 74 -17.78 38.26 8.02
N TRP A 75 -17.90 38.44 9.33
CA TRP A 75 -17.02 37.76 10.29
C TRP A 75 -17.23 36.24 10.33
N GLY A 76 -18.47 35.79 10.14
CA GLY A 76 -18.78 34.38 9.94
C GLY A 76 -18.11 33.81 8.69
N ALA A 77 -18.11 34.55 7.58
CA ALA A 77 -17.42 34.17 6.35
C ALA A 77 -15.91 34.04 6.56
N VAL A 78 -15.30 35.04 7.22
CA VAL A 78 -13.87 35.02 7.55
C VAL A 78 -13.53 33.81 8.42
N GLY A 79 -14.34 33.52 9.45
CA GLY A 79 -14.12 32.35 10.30
C GLY A 79 -14.26 31.02 9.58
N GLY A 80 -15.26 30.89 8.70
CA GLY A 80 -15.42 29.71 7.86
C GLY A 80 -14.27 29.53 6.87
N ALA A 81 -13.73 30.62 6.30
CA ALA A 81 -12.57 30.58 5.41
C ALA A 81 -11.30 30.14 6.14
N VAL A 82 -11.06 30.66 7.35
CA VAL A 82 -9.96 30.21 8.23
C VAL A 82 -10.07 28.71 8.50
N LEU A 83 -11.26 28.24 8.90
CA LEU A 83 -11.48 26.81 9.17
C LEU A 83 -11.21 25.98 7.92
N ALA A 84 -11.62 26.43 6.74
CA ALA A 84 -11.38 25.73 5.48
C ALA A 84 -9.90 25.63 5.13
N VAL A 85 -9.15 26.72 5.29
CA VAL A 85 -7.71 26.76 5.04
C VAL A 85 -6.97 25.91 6.08
N GLY A 86 -7.33 26.01 7.36
CA GLY A 86 -6.77 25.19 8.43
C GLY A 86 -7.00 23.70 8.21
N TRP A 87 -8.22 23.31 7.81
CA TRP A 87 -8.56 21.92 7.49
C TRP A 87 -7.77 21.38 6.28
N ARG A 88 -7.52 22.22 5.26
CA ARG A 88 -6.79 21.83 4.05
C ARG A 88 -5.28 21.70 4.25
N MET A 89 -4.75 22.39 5.26
CA MET A 89 -3.33 22.38 5.60
C MET A 89 -2.94 21.24 6.56
N ALA A 90 -3.87 20.37 6.98
CA ALA A 90 -3.55 19.23 7.84
C ALA A 90 -3.03 18.05 7.00
N PRO A 91 -1.76 17.64 7.24
CA PRO A 91 -1.43 16.93 8.48
C PRO A 91 -0.38 17.59 9.40
N ASP A 92 0.04 18.84 9.16
CA ASP A 92 1.16 19.44 9.90
C ASP A 92 0.72 20.32 11.10
N PRO A 93 1.59 20.52 12.12
CA PRO A 93 1.34 21.37 13.29
C PRO A 93 1.03 22.85 12.97
N LEU A 94 1.34 23.31 11.75
CA LEU A 94 0.95 24.64 11.26
C LEU A 94 -0.57 24.79 11.12
N SER A 95 -1.32 23.71 10.92
CA SER A 95 -2.80 23.72 10.83
C SER A 95 -3.44 24.21 12.13
N TYR A 96 -2.91 23.80 13.29
CA TYR A 96 -3.38 24.25 14.60
C TYR A 96 -3.11 25.74 14.82
N GLY A 97 -1.94 26.24 14.41
CA GLY A 97 -1.64 27.67 14.49
C GLY A 97 -2.59 28.55 13.67
N VAL A 98 -2.96 28.09 12.47
CA VAL A 98 -3.93 28.79 11.60
C VAL A 98 -5.35 28.72 12.17
N LEU A 99 -5.76 27.56 12.71
CA LEU A 99 -7.07 27.40 13.33
C LEU A 99 -7.20 28.25 14.59
N ILE A 100 -6.22 28.19 15.51
CA ILE A 100 -6.22 28.95 16.76
C ILE A 100 -6.11 30.44 16.47
N GLY A 101 -5.23 30.84 15.56
CA GLY A 101 -5.04 32.25 15.19
C GLY A 101 -6.24 32.86 14.50
N GLY A 102 -6.84 32.17 13.55
CA GLY A 102 -8.01 32.69 12.87
C GLY A 102 -9.29 32.57 13.70
N LEU A 103 -9.46 31.56 14.57
CA LEU A 103 -10.53 31.57 15.59
C LEU A 103 -10.34 32.71 16.59
N GLY A 104 -9.10 33.03 16.95
CA GLY A 104 -8.76 34.20 17.76
C GLY A 104 -9.16 35.52 17.08
N ALA A 105 -8.83 35.68 15.80
CA ALA A 105 -9.23 36.86 15.03
C ALA A 105 -10.75 37.01 14.91
N VAL A 106 -11.48 35.91 14.70
CA VAL A 106 -12.95 35.90 14.66
C VAL A 106 -13.52 36.27 16.03
N SER A 107 -13.07 35.59 17.09
CA SER A 107 -13.54 35.83 18.46
C SER A 107 -13.30 37.27 18.89
N PHE A 108 -12.14 37.84 18.55
CA PHE A 108 -11.82 39.23 18.82
C PHE A 108 -12.66 40.20 17.98
N GLY A 109 -12.92 39.89 16.70
CA GLY A 109 -13.85 40.66 15.87
C GLY A 109 -15.27 40.69 16.45
N PHE A 110 -15.76 39.54 16.92
CA PHE A 110 -17.04 39.42 17.63
C PHE A 110 -17.05 40.20 18.95
N TRP A 111 -15.97 40.13 19.75
CA TRP A 111 -15.84 40.92 20.97
C TRP A 111 -15.85 42.41 20.66
N ASN A 112 -15.08 42.89 19.68
CA ASN A 112 -15.03 44.31 19.33
C ASN A 112 -16.40 44.85 18.88
N ILE A 113 -17.21 44.03 18.22
CA ILE A 113 -18.59 44.37 17.86
C ILE A 113 -19.53 44.38 19.08
N ALA A 114 -19.33 43.45 20.02
CA ALA A 114 -20.12 43.36 21.24
C ALA A 114 -19.80 44.48 22.25
N ALA A 115 -18.52 44.87 22.35
CA ALA A 115 -18.03 45.91 23.26
C ALA A 115 -18.25 47.34 22.74
N SER A 116 -18.64 47.51 21.46
CA SER A 116 -18.89 48.84 20.88
C SER A 116 -20.29 49.38 21.25
N GLN A 117 -20.50 49.62 22.54
CA GLN A 117 -21.58 50.49 22.99
C GLN A 117 -20.98 51.86 23.29
N ASP A 118 -21.62 52.94 22.85
CA ASP A 118 -21.25 54.27 23.30
C ASP A 118 -21.67 54.47 24.77
N SER A 119 -21.31 55.63 25.35
CA SER A 119 -21.64 55.96 26.74
C SER A 119 -23.16 56.03 27.01
N THR A 120 -24.00 55.96 25.97
CA THR A 120 -25.47 55.91 26.07
C THR A 120 -26.03 54.49 25.92
N GLY A 121 -25.17 53.48 25.79
CA GLY A 121 -25.56 52.10 25.51
C GLY A 121 -25.98 51.85 24.06
N GLN A 122 -25.88 52.87 23.20
CA GLN A 122 -26.23 52.74 21.79
C GLN A 122 -25.06 52.22 20.97
N ALA A 123 -25.42 51.48 19.94
CA ALA A 123 -24.49 50.67 19.20
C ALA A 123 -23.86 51.54 18.08
N ARG A 124 -22.58 51.92 18.19
CA ARG A 124 -21.88 52.78 17.20
C ARG A 124 -21.91 52.19 15.78
N SER A 125 -22.12 53.00 14.74
CA SER A 125 -22.12 52.52 13.35
C SER A 125 -20.73 52.11 12.85
N TRP A 126 -20.64 51.17 11.90
CA TRP A 126 -19.36 50.72 11.32
C TRP A 126 -18.51 51.86 10.78
N LYS A 127 -19.15 52.83 10.10
CA LYS A 127 -18.48 53.97 9.47
C LYS A 127 -17.73 54.84 10.48
N SER A 128 -18.26 54.96 11.70
CA SER A 128 -17.60 55.66 12.80
C SER A 128 -16.44 54.87 13.40
N ARG A 129 -16.48 53.53 13.33
CA ARG A 129 -15.45 52.65 13.92
C ARG A 129 -14.27 52.41 12.98
N SER A 130 -14.51 52.40 11.67
CA SER A 130 -13.45 52.20 10.67
C SER A 130 -12.43 53.35 10.64
N THR A 131 -12.79 54.51 11.19
CA THR A 131 -11.92 55.69 11.28
C THR A 131 -11.12 55.77 12.59
N ASP A 132 -11.46 54.96 13.60
CA ASP A 132 -10.72 54.96 14.86
C ASP A 132 -9.38 54.22 14.68
N LEU A 133 -8.29 54.97 14.88
CA LEU A 133 -6.93 54.45 14.87
C LEU A 133 -6.59 53.90 16.24
N THR A 134 -6.14 52.65 16.27
CA THR A 134 -5.61 51.99 17.47
C THR A 134 -4.10 51.82 17.32
N GLU A 135 -3.36 52.23 18.33
CA GLU A 135 -1.91 52.04 18.38
C GLU A 135 -1.59 50.59 18.77
N ILE A 136 -0.87 49.87 17.91
CA ILE A 136 -0.32 48.55 18.23
C ILE A 136 1.15 48.71 18.56
N GLY A 137 1.48 48.55 19.84
CA GLY A 137 2.86 48.54 20.32
C GLY A 137 3.53 47.18 20.03
N VAL A 138 4.42 47.15 19.04
CA VAL A 138 5.29 45.97 18.79
C VAL A 138 6.56 46.04 19.65
N ARG A 139 6.96 47.24 20.10
CA ARG A 139 8.01 47.52 21.09
C ARG A 139 7.68 48.78 21.90
N PRO A 140 8.20 48.93 23.14
CA PRO A 140 8.04 50.16 23.91
C PRO A 140 8.55 51.37 23.11
N GLY A 141 7.68 52.35 22.85
CA GLY A 141 8.02 53.59 22.15
C GLY A 141 7.96 53.57 20.62
N LYS A 142 7.52 52.48 19.97
CA LYS A 142 7.28 52.43 18.51
C LYS A 142 5.98 51.67 18.21
N GLY A 143 4.85 52.37 18.27
CA GLY A 143 3.55 51.86 17.83
C GLY A 143 3.24 52.22 16.37
N MET A 144 2.61 51.31 15.63
CA MET A 144 1.93 51.65 14.38
C MET A 144 0.47 51.96 14.68
N MET A 145 0.00 53.10 14.19
CA MET A 145 -1.42 53.44 14.15
C MET A 145 -2.07 52.65 13.03
N VAL A 146 -2.92 51.69 13.37
CA VAL A 146 -3.72 50.94 12.40
C VAL A 146 -5.18 51.02 12.80
N ASN A 147 -6.07 51.00 11.81
CA ASN A 147 -7.50 51.00 12.10
C ASN A 147 -7.87 49.77 12.95
N ALA A 148 -8.87 49.90 13.82
CA ALA A 148 -9.29 48.85 14.74
C ALA A 148 -9.55 47.46 14.07
N PRO A 149 -10.09 47.38 12.83
CA PRO A 149 -10.23 46.11 12.11
C PRO A 149 -8.88 45.45 11.78
N VAL A 150 -7.92 46.21 11.24
CA VAL A 150 -6.58 45.67 10.93
C VAL A 150 -5.86 45.28 12.22
N ALA A 151 -6.06 46.03 13.30
CA ALA A 151 -5.48 45.69 14.58
C ALA A 151 -5.93 44.34 15.13
N SER A 152 -7.23 44.06 15.08
CA SER A 152 -7.78 42.77 15.51
C SER A 152 -7.22 41.58 14.74
N ILE A 153 -7.01 41.74 13.42
CA ILE A 153 -6.45 40.70 12.55
C ILE A 153 -4.99 40.46 12.92
N VAL A 154 -4.19 41.52 13.07
CA VAL A 154 -2.76 41.42 13.38
C VAL A 154 -2.54 40.81 14.76
N THR A 155 -3.27 41.26 15.79
CA THR A 155 -3.17 40.73 17.15
C THR A 155 -3.65 39.28 17.24
N GLY A 156 -4.75 38.92 16.56
CA GLY A 156 -5.27 37.54 16.52
C GLY A 156 -4.30 36.57 15.83
N CYS A 157 -3.72 36.97 14.69
CA CYS A 157 -2.71 36.17 13.99
C CYS A 157 -1.44 35.97 14.83
N LEU A 158 -0.96 37.02 15.52
CA LEU A 158 0.23 36.94 16.38
C LEU A 158 0.02 36.01 17.58
N PHE A 159 -1.11 36.12 18.28
CA PHE A 159 -1.45 35.20 19.38
C PHE A 159 -1.64 33.77 18.89
N GLY A 160 -2.20 33.57 17.70
CA GLY A 160 -2.34 32.25 17.06
C GLY A 160 -1.01 31.57 16.75
N VAL A 161 -0.06 32.33 16.22
CA VAL A 161 1.28 31.82 15.93
C VAL A 161 2.02 31.47 17.23
N ILE A 162 1.94 32.33 18.25
CA ILE A 162 2.58 32.08 19.55
C ILE A 162 1.94 30.88 20.26
N ALA A 163 0.60 30.80 20.29
CA ALA A 163 -0.13 29.68 20.88
C ALA A 163 0.07 28.38 20.08
N GLY A 164 0.22 28.44 18.75
CA GLY A 164 0.54 27.27 17.92
C GLY A 164 1.95 26.75 18.17
N ILE A 165 2.94 27.64 18.31
CA ILE A 165 4.33 27.26 18.62
C ILE A 165 4.45 26.72 20.05
N VAL A 166 3.78 27.34 21.03
CA VAL A 166 3.83 26.91 22.43
C VAL A 166 2.94 25.69 22.67
N GLY A 167 1.75 25.63 22.10
CA GLY A 167 0.81 24.51 22.22
C GLY A 167 1.29 23.24 21.52
N GLY A 168 1.90 23.36 20.33
CA GLY A 168 2.52 22.24 19.62
C GLY A 168 3.73 21.63 20.35
N SER A 169 4.32 22.35 21.30
CA SER A 169 5.41 21.83 22.14
C SER A 169 4.94 21.10 23.41
N MET A 170 3.66 21.24 23.78
CA MET A 170 3.11 20.70 25.03
C MET A 170 2.15 19.52 24.84
N GLU A 171 1.65 19.27 23.62
CA GLU A 171 0.87 18.07 23.29
C GLU A 171 1.79 16.89 22.97
N GLY A 172 2.61 16.54 23.96
CA GLY A 172 3.52 15.41 23.92
C GLY A 172 2.77 14.08 24.10
N GLN A 173 2.98 13.20 23.13
CA GLN A 173 3.09 11.74 23.30
C GLN A 173 1.79 10.99 23.66
N SER A 174 0.84 10.94 22.72
CA SER A 174 0.03 9.73 22.61
C SER A 174 0.96 8.52 22.45
N ALA A 175 0.74 7.52 23.29
CA ALA A 175 1.73 6.55 23.72
C ALA A 175 2.55 5.88 22.59
N PRO A 176 3.87 5.68 22.82
CA PRO A 176 4.78 5.02 21.90
C PRO A 176 4.31 3.58 21.65
N THR A 177 4.24 3.19 20.38
CA THR A 177 4.10 1.78 20.04
C THR A 177 5.26 1.04 20.68
N THR A 178 4.96 -0.02 21.44
CA THR A 178 5.99 -0.87 22.04
C THR A 178 6.21 -2.07 21.14
N ILE A 179 7.48 -2.36 20.84
CA ILE A 179 7.93 -3.58 20.16
C ILE A 179 8.70 -4.39 21.18
N ASP A 180 8.24 -5.61 21.48
CA ASP A 180 8.89 -6.52 22.44
C ASP A 180 9.17 -5.88 23.81
N GLY A 181 8.26 -5.02 24.27
CA GLY A 181 8.40 -4.29 25.53
C GLY A 181 9.34 -3.08 25.49
N GLN A 182 9.97 -2.78 24.35
CA GLN A 182 10.73 -1.55 24.12
C GLN A 182 9.85 -0.51 23.43
N ALA A 183 9.70 0.66 24.05
CA ALA A 183 8.99 1.77 23.46
C ALA A 183 9.78 2.33 22.27
N ILE A 184 9.12 2.47 21.11
CA ILE A 184 9.68 3.20 19.97
C ILE A 184 9.29 4.67 20.10
N SER A 185 10.29 5.55 20.12
CA SER A 185 10.05 6.98 20.22
C SER A 185 9.54 7.55 18.89
N ALA A 186 8.78 8.64 18.93
CA ALA A 186 8.32 9.32 17.71
C ALA A 186 9.50 9.76 16.81
N SER A 187 10.61 10.20 17.41
CA SER A 187 11.83 10.52 16.68
C SER A 187 12.46 9.32 15.98
N GLU A 188 12.35 8.14 16.56
CA GLU A 188 12.83 6.89 15.94
C GLU A 188 11.93 6.51 14.74
N ILE A 189 10.61 6.63 14.88
CA ILE A 189 9.67 6.46 13.76
C ILE A 189 10.01 7.43 12.61
N ASP A 190 10.29 8.69 12.91
CA ASP A 190 10.67 9.67 11.89
C ASP A 190 12.02 9.35 11.22
N GLN A 191 12.99 8.80 11.96
CA GLN A 191 14.24 8.31 11.39
C GLN A 191 14.00 7.11 10.46
N LEU A 192 13.15 6.17 10.86
CA LEU A 192 12.77 5.02 10.03
C LEU A 192 12.06 5.46 8.74
N LYS A 193 11.14 6.43 8.83
CA LYS A 193 10.48 7.04 7.65
C LYS A 193 11.51 7.66 6.71
N LYS A 194 12.43 8.47 7.23
CA LYS A 194 13.49 9.12 6.44
C LYS A 194 14.38 8.08 5.74
N ARG A 195 14.80 7.03 6.45
CA ARG A 195 15.61 5.94 5.87
C ARG A 195 14.89 5.25 4.72
N ARG A 196 13.64 4.82 4.93
CA ARG A 196 12.85 4.16 3.88
C ARG A 196 12.62 5.09 2.69
N GLN A 197 12.31 6.36 2.93
CA GLN A 197 12.11 7.33 1.88
C GLN A 197 13.40 7.57 1.08
N LEU A 198 14.56 7.61 1.74
CA LEU A 198 15.86 7.74 1.10
C LEU A 198 16.18 6.52 0.21
N ALA A 199 16.01 5.30 0.73
CA ALA A 199 16.20 4.06 -0.04
C ALA A 199 15.24 3.99 -1.24
N THR A 200 13.97 4.34 -1.04
CA THR A 200 12.94 4.36 -2.08
C THR A 200 13.25 5.40 -3.17
N ASN A 201 13.56 6.64 -2.76
CA ASN A 201 13.89 7.71 -3.69
C ASN A 201 15.17 7.39 -4.46
N PHE A 202 16.16 6.81 -3.81
CA PHE A 202 17.40 6.39 -4.45
C PHE A 202 17.13 5.31 -5.51
N LEU A 203 16.50 4.21 -5.14
CA LEU A 203 16.20 3.11 -6.07
C LEU A 203 15.28 3.57 -7.22
N ALA A 204 14.23 4.34 -6.92
CA ALA A 204 13.32 4.88 -7.93
C ALA A 204 14.00 5.86 -8.86
N SER A 205 14.93 6.68 -8.36
CA SER A 205 15.69 7.61 -9.21
C SER A 205 16.69 6.88 -10.11
N LEU A 206 17.33 5.81 -9.63
CA LEU A 206 18.20 4.96 -10.45
C LEU A 206 17.41 4.22 -11.53
N ALA A 207 16.32 3.57 -11.12
CA ALA A 207 15.46 2.82 -12.03
C ALA A 207 14.83 3.74 -13.08
N SER A 208 14.29 4.90 -12.69
CA SER A 208 13.67 5.87 -13.62
C SER A 208 14.66 6.50 -14.61
N ALA A 209 15.94 6.59 -14.26
CA ALA A 209 16.97 7.09 -15.16
C ALA A 209 17.26 6.10 -16.31
N VAL A 210 17.01 4.81 -16.08
CA VAL A 210 17.16 3.74 -17.07
C VAL A 210 15.84 3.48 -17.82
N ASP A 211 14.75 3.36 -17.08
CA ASP A 211 13.40 3.12 -17.58
C ASP A 211 12.36 3.75 -16.64
N ARG A 212 11.49 4.61 -17.18
CA ARG A 212 10.42 5.26 -16.41
C ARG A 212 9.52 4.24 -15.71
N ASN A 213 9.22 3.12 -16.35
CA ASN A 213 8.35 2.09 -15.78
C ASN A 213 9.02 1.39 -14.58
N ALA A 214 10.31 1.06 -14.70
CA ALA A 214 11.10 0.55 -13.59
C ALA A 214 11.13 1.55 -12.41
N GLY A 215 11.17 2.85 -12.70
CA GLY A 215 11.03 3.92 -11.71
C GLY A 215 9.75 3.82 -10.87
N PHE A 216 8.59 3.64 -11.51
CA PHE A 216 7.31 3.48 -10.80
C PHE A 216 7.26 2.20 -9.97
N GLN A 217 7.81 1.08 -10.47
CA GLN A 217 7.88 -0.16 -9.71
C GLN A 217 8.77 -0.02 -8.47
N ALA A 218 9.88 0.70 -8.60
CA ALA A 218 10.80 0.96 -7.51
C ALA A 218 10.21 1.87 -6.41
N GLN A 219 9.26 2.77 -6.74
CA GLN A 219 8.63 3.66 -5.75
C GLN A 219 7.84 2.93 -4.67
N ASN A 220 7.17 1.83 -5.02
CA ASN A 220 6.35 1.07 -4.07
C ASN A 220 7.10 -0.14 -3.51
N HIS A 221 8.37 -0.28 -3.85
CA HIS A 221 9.08 -1.53 -3.70
C HIS A 221 9.34 -1.96 -2.24
N PHE A 222 9.56 -0.99 -1.36
CA PHE A 222 9.81 -1.21 0.07
C PHE A 222 8.55 -1.06 0.93
N THR A 223 7.38 -0.86 0.31
CA THR A 223 6.11 -0.84 1.05
C THR A 223 5.70 -2.26 1.43
N ILE A 224 5.42 -2.48 2.71
CA ILE A 224 5.15 -3.80 3.27
C ILE A 224 3.64 -4.06 3.29
N GLY A 225 2.82 -3.03 3.56
CA GLY A 225 1.36 -3.16 3.67
C GLY A 225 0.68 -3.95 2.56
N PRO A 226 0.93 -3.66 1.27
CA PRO A 226 0.35 -4.43 0.16
C PRO A 226 0.61 -5.94 0.29
N ARG A 227 1.80 -6.34 0.80
CA ARG A 227 2.18 -7.74 1.01
C ARG A 227 1.27 -8.51 1.95
N PHE A 228 0.63 -7.81 2.88
CA PHE A 228 -0.30 -8.37 3.86
C PHE A 228 -1.77 -8.12 3.50
N GLY A 229 -2.06 -7.64 2.28
CA GLY A 229 -3.42 -7.38 1.81
C GLY A 229 -4.13 -6.25 2.55
N GLN A 230 -3.39 -5.41 3.27
CA GLN A 230 -3.94 -4.28 4.02
C GLN A 230 -3.18 -2.99 3.69
N PRO A 231 -3.88 -1.89 3.34
CA PRO A 231 -3.22 -0.60 3.25
C PRO A 231 -2.79 -0.18 4.66
N LEU A 232 -1.49 -0.23 4.92
CA LEU A 232 -0.90 0.30 6.15
C LEU A 232 -0.64 1.79 5.99
N SER A 233 -0.80 2.56 7.07
CA SER A 233 -0.25 3.92 7.10
C SER A 233 1.28 3.86 7.05
N ILE A 234 1.94 4.93 6.60
CA ILE A 234 3.40 4.97 6.53
C ILE A 234 4.04 4.67 7.90
N ASP A 235 3.45 5.15 8.98
CA ASP A 235 3.86 4.91 10.37
C ASP A 235 3.77 3.42 10.74
N GLN A 236 2.66 2.77 10.39
CA GLN A 236 2.49 1.33 10.61
C GLN A 236 3.47 0.51 9.76
N ASP A 237 3.68 0.94 8.52
CA ASP A 237 4.58 0.27 7.56
C ASP A 237 6.04 0.32 8.03
N VAL A 238 6.51 1.45 8.57
CA VAL A 238 7.88 1.55 9.10
C VAL A 238 8.05 0.82 10.42
N VAL A 239 7.04 0.82 11.30
CA VAL A 239 7.05 0.04 12.55
C VAL A 239 7.09 -1.46 12.24
N LEU A 240 6.31 -1.91 11.24
CA LEU A 240 6.36 -3.28 10.77
C LEU A 240 7.73 -3.62 10.14
N GLY A 241 8.31 -2.68 9.38
CA GLY A 241 9.67 -2.82 8.87
C GLY A 241 10.70 -3.00 9.99
N GLU A 242 10.56 -2.26 11.08
CA GLU A 242 11.42 -2.37 12.25
C GLU A 242 11.28 -3.72 12.97
N LEU A 243 10.07 -4.28 13.05
CA LEU A 243 9.88 -5.66 13.53
C LEU A 243 10.68 -6.66 12.69
N PHE A 244 10.56 -6.58 11.37
CA PHE A 244 11.29 -7.46 10.47
C PHE A 244 12.80 -7.24 10.51
N ARG A 245 13.26 -6.00 10.76
CA ARG A 245 14.67 -5.70 10.96
C ARG A 245 15.23 -6.42 12.19
N ARG A 246 14.54 -6.33 13.32
CA ARG A 246 14.92 -7.02 14.57
C ARG A 246 14.92 -8.54 14.41
N GLU A 247 13.96 -9.08 13.68
CA GLU A 247 13.95 -10.51 13.39
C GLU A 247 15.07 -10.89 12.40
N ALA A 248 15.43 -10.02 11.44
CA ALA A 248 16.59 -10.21 10.59
C ALA A 248 17.91 -10.23 11.39
N ASP A 249 18.04 -9.37 12.40
CA ASP A 249 19.13 -9.39 13.38
C ASP A 249 19.19 -10.71 14.13
N ARG A 250 18.05 -11.19 14.61
CA ARG A 250 17.93 -12.46 15.33
C ARG A 250 18.30 -13.66 14.45
N LEU A 251 17.95 -13.63 13.18
CA LEU A 251 18.30 -14.67 12.19
C LEU A 251 19.75 -14.57 11.69
N GLY A 252 20.48 -13.53 12.06
CA GLY A 252 21.85 -13.31 11.59
C GLY A 252 21.93 -12.97 10.09
N ILE A 253 20.85 -12.44 9.50
CA ILE A 253 20.84 -12.04 8.09
C ILE A 253 21.75 -10.83 7.94
N GLN A 254 22.77 -10.91 7.08
CA GLN A 254 23.64 -9.80 6.73
C GLN A 254 23.62 -9.62 5.21
N ILE A 255 23.62 -8.37 4.75
CA ILE A 255 23.62 -8.02 3.33
C ILE A 255 24.95 -7.34 3.02
N ASP A 256 25.75 -7.96 2.16
CA ASP A 256 27.03 -7.41 1.74
C ASP A 256 26.87 -6.40 0.58
N ASP A 257 27.95 -5.67 0.27
CA ASP A 257 27.93 -4.67 -0.81
C ASP A 257 27.69 -5.31 -2.18
N ALA A 258 28.12 -6.56 -2.36
CA ALA A 258 27.88 -7.31 -3.59
C ALA A 258 26.39 -7.57 -3.79
N ALA A 259 25.67 -7.96 -2.74
CA ALA A 259 24.22 -8.13 -2.76
C ALA A 259 23.49 -6.81 -3.03
N VAL A 260 23.92 -5.69 -2.44
CA VAL A 260 23.33 -4.37 -2.73
C VAL A 260 23.50 -4.00 -4.20
N LYS A 261 24.71 -4.19 -4.76
CA LYS A 261 24.97 -3.93 -6.19
C LYS A 261 24.16 -4.86 -7.10
N ALA A 262 24.12 -6.15 -6.78
CA ALA A 262 23.29 -7.12 -7.50
C ALA A 262 21.80 -6.76 -7.43
N TYR A 263 21.36 -6.20 -6.31
CA TYR A 263 19.98 -5.73 -6.15
C TYR A 263 19.68 -4.52 -7.02
N ILE A 264 20.55 -3.51 -7.04
CA ILE A 264 20.42 -2.34 -7.91
C ILE A 264 20.36 -2.78 -9.37
N LYS A 265 21.24 -3.70 -9.76
CA LYS A 265 21.28 -4.31 -11.10
C LYS A 265 19.95 -4.93 -11.52
N ARG A 266 19.17 -5.53 -10.62
CA ARG A 266 17.83 -6.04 -10.97
C ARG A 266 16.86 -4.97 -11.48
N PHE A 267 17.10 -3.69 -11.17
CA PHE A 267 16.28 -2.57 -11.64
C PHE A 267 16.93 -1.79 -12.78
N THR A 268 18.23 -1.93 -12.99
CA THR A 268 19.00 -1.14 -13.97
C THR A 268 19.55 -1.96 -15.13
N ASP A 269 19.64 -3.28 -14.98
CA ASP A 269 20.14 -4.17 -16.02
C ASP A 269 19.12 -4.30 -17.15
N GLY A 270 19.63 -4.27 -18.38
CA GLY A 270 18.83 -4.44 -19.58
C GLY A 270 17.95 -5.69 -19.60
N PRO A 271 18.47 -6.88 -19.26
CA PRO A 271 17.67 -8.11 -19.23
C PRO A 271 16.42 -8.01 -18.35
N ALA A 272 16.51 -7.35 -17.20
CA ALA A 272 15.36 -7.19 -16.30
C ALA A 272 14.25 -6.33 -16.94
N ALA A 273 14.61 -5.35 -17.76
CA ALA A 273 13.66 -4.56 -18.54
C ALA A 273 13.15 -5.30 -19.80
N LYS A 274 13.97 -6.18 -20.40
CA LYS A 274 13.59 -6.99 -21.57
C LYS A 274 12.55 -8.06 -21.25
N ILE A 275 12.72 -8.78 -20.13
CA ILE A 275 11.91 -9.95 -19.78
C ILE A 275 10.40 -9.64 -19.78
N PRO A 276 9.90 -8.56 -19.14
CA PRO A 276 8.48 -8.23 -19.16
C PRO A 276 7.95 -7.95 -20.58
N LEU A 277 8.72 -7.24 -21.40
CA LEU A 277 8.34 -6.93 -22.79
C LEU A 277 8.28 -8.20 -23.65
N LEU A 278 9.28 -9.08 -23.52
CA LEU A 278 9.31 -10.36 -24.22
C LEU A 278 8.18 -11.29 -23.75
N ASN A 279 7.89 -11.33 -22.46
CA ASN A 279 6.78 -12.10 -21.90
C ASN A 279 5.44 -11.59 -22.44
N GLN A 280 5.25 -10.26 -22.49
CA GLN A 280 4.05 -9.65 -23.06
C GLN A 280 3.93 -9.91 -24.57
N ALA A 281 5.02 -9.79 -25.33
CA ALA A 281 5.04 -10.14 -26.74
C ALA A 281 4.68 -11.62 -26.96
N ASN A 282 5.24 -12.52 -26.14
CA ASN A 282 4.94 -13.95 -26.18
C ASN A 282 3.49 -14.25 -25.79
N GLN A 283 2.90 -13.51 -24.85
CA GLN A 283 1.46 -13.62 -24.54
C GLN A 283 0.60 -13.27 -25.75
N PHE A 284 0.92 -12.18 -26.46
CA PHE A 284 0.21 -11.84 -27.69
C PHE A 284 0.39 -12.91 -28.78
N LYS A 285 1.59 -13.48 -28.93
CA LYS A 285 1.83 -14.60 -29.84
C LYS A 285 1.00 -15.83 -29.49
N ARG A 286 0.94 -16.20 -28.20
CA ARG A 286 0.08 -17.30 -27.72
C ARG A 286 -1.40 -17.02 -27.97
N ALA A 287 -1.85 -15.79 -27.70
CA ALA A 287 -3.22 -15.36 -27.93
C ALA A 287 -3.63 -15.42 -29.42
N MET A 288 -2.69 -15.19 -30.34
CA MET A 288 -2.92 -15.34 -31.79
C MET A 288 -2.95 -16.81 -32.24
N ASN A 289 -2.15 -17.66 -31.61
CA ASN A 289 -2.04 -19.08 -31.95
C ASN A 289 -3.12 -19.94 -31.28
N ASP A 290 -3.85 -19.39 -30.30
CA ASP A 290 -4.96 -20.07 -29.63
C ASP A 290 -6.23 -19.99 -30.51
N PRO A 291 -6.69 -21.11 -31.10
CA PRO A 291 -7.88 -21.13 -31.96
C PRO A 291 -9.17 -20.83 -31.19
N THR A 292 -9.15 -20.91 -29.85
CA THR A 292 -10.31 -20.63 -28.99
C THR A 292 -10.43 -19.16 -28.63
N ASN A 293 -9.39 -18.35 -28.90
CA ASN A 293 -9.41 -16.93 -28.58
C ASN A 293 -10.28 -16.16 -29.59
N PRO A 294 -11.40 -15.53 -29.19
CA PRO A 294 -12.26 -14.78 -30.10
C PRO A 294 -11.55 -13.60 -30.78
N MET A 295 -10.45 -13.10 -30.19
CA MET A 295 -9.65 -12.04 -30.81
C MET A 295 -8.77 -12.54 -31.97
N ALA A 296 -8.58 -13.86 -32.13
CA ALA A 296 -7.80 -14.41 -33.24
C ALA A 296 -8.45 -14.15 -34.61
N PHE A 297 -9.78 -14.12 -34.70
CA PHE A 297 -10.49 -14.04 -35.99
C PHE A 297 -10.69 -12.60 -36.52
N GLY A 298 -10.68 -11.58 -35.65
CA GLY A 298 -10.87 -10.18 -36.05
C GLY A 298 -9.71 -9.24 -35.72
N GLY A 299 -8.81 -9.65 -34.81
CA GLY A 299 -7.77 -8.79 -34.23
C GLY A 299 -6.33 -9.24 -34.49
N ALA A 300 -6.10 -10.35 -35.19
CA ALA A 300 -4.76 -10.94 -35.35
C ALA A 300 -3.72 -9.95 -35.89
N ALA A 301 -4.08 -9.13 -36.90
CA ALA A 301 -3.16 -8.13 -37.45
C ALA A 301 -2.79 -7.02 -36.45
N THR A 302 -3.67 -6.70 -35.49
CA THR A 302 -3.41 -5.73 -34.42
C THR A 302 -2.55 -6.34 -33.33
N LEU A 303 -2.88 -7.56 -32.89
CA LEU A 303 -2.09 -8.29 -31.89
C LEU A 303 -0.67 -8.59 -32.40
N LYS A 304 -0.52 -8.92 -33.69
CA LYS A 304 0.78 -9.11 -34.33
C LYS A 304 1.61 -7.83 -34.32
N ARG A 305 1.03 -6.70 -34.74
CA ARG A 305 1.70 -5.39 -34.68
C ARG A 305 2.13 -5.02 -33.26
N GLN A 306 1.29 -5.28 -32.26
CA GLN A 306 1.63 -5.03 -30.85
C GLN A 306 2.77 -5.95 -30.36
N SER A 307 2.70 -7.24 -30.68
CA SER A 307 3.78 -8.20 -30.40
C SER A 307 5.11 -7.78 -31.02
N ASP A 308 5.10 -7.44 -32.32
CA ASP A 308 6.32 -7.06 -33.06
C ASP A 308 6.91 -5.74 -32.54
N MET A 309 6.04 -4.78 -32.16
CA MET A 309 6.46 -3.54 -31.51
C MET A 309 7.14 -3.81 -30.16
N LEU A 310 6.57 -4.68 -29.33
CA LEU A 310 7.15 -5.05 -28.03
C LEU A 310 8.47 -5.82 -28.18
N GLN A 311 8.56 -6.72 -29.16
CA GLN A 311 9.78 -7.44 -29.49
C GLN A 311 10.87 -6.45 -29.93
N THR A 312 10.55 -5.54 -30.85
CA THR A 312 11.48 -4.50 -31.32
C THR A 312 11.94 -3.59 -30.18
N GLN A 313 11.01 -3.23 -29.28
CA GLN A 313 11.33 -2.45 -28.08
C GLN A 313 12.28 -3.22 -27.15
N ALA A 314 12.05 -4.51 -26.92
CA ALA A 314 12.94 -5.36 -26.13
C ALA A 314 14.34 -5.49 -26.76
N ASP A 315 14.41 -5.71 -28.07
CA ASP A 315 15.66 -5.86 -28.80
C ASP A 315 16.49 -4.56 -28.83
N SER A 316 15.82 -3.39 -28.74
CA SER A 316 16.48 -2.09 -28.63
C SER A 316 17.13 -1.81 -27.27
N ILE A 317 16.81 -2.59 -26.23
CA ILE A 317 17.41 -2.44 -24.90
C ILE A 317 18.81 -3.09 -24.93
N PRO A 318 19.89 -2.44 -24.47
CA PRO A 318 21.21 -3.07 -24.38
C PRO A 318 21.23 -4.14 -23.30
N ASP A 319 21.98 -5.24 -23.48
CA ASP A 319 22.08 -6.34 -22.48
C ASP A 319 22.94 -6.01 -21.25
N GLY A 320 23.72 -4.92 -21.31
CA GLY A 320 24.63 -4.50 -20.24
C GLY A 320 23.98 -3.65 -19.14
N ASP A 321 24.82 -3.25 -18.18
CA ASP A 321 24.46 -2.26 -17.17
C ASP A 321 24.15 -0.91 -17.85
N ARG A 322 22.89 -0.49 -17.75
CA ARG A 322 22.42 0.76 -18.35
C ARG A 322 22.72 1.96 -17.44
N LEU A 323 23.15 1.71 -16.21
CA LEU A 323 23.49 2.74 -15.24
C LEU A 323 24.92 3.22 -15.46
N GLY A 324 25.10 4.17 -16.38
CA GLY A 324 26.38 4.85 -16.54
C GLY A 324 26.81 5.58 -15.25
N GLY A 325 28.11 5.61 -14.95
CA GLY A 325 28.65 6.25 -13.73
C GLY A 325 28.27 7.74 -13.60
N ASP A 326 28.06 8.44 -14.71
CA ASP A 326 27.56 9.82 -14.70
C ASP A 326 26.09 9.95 -14.30
N VAL A 327 25.26 9.00 -14.76
CA VAL A 327 23.84 8.93 -14.39
C VAL A 327 23.72 8.64 -12.91
N TYR A 328 24.50 7.68 -12.42
CA TYR A 328 24.58 7.34 -11.00
C TYR A 328 24.95 8.53 -10.12
N ARG A 329 26.06 9.23 -10.43
CA ARG A 329 26.50 10.42 -9.67
C ARG A 329 25.48 11.56 -9.72
N ARG A 330 24.81 11.76 -10.85
CA ARG A 330 23.75 12.77 -11.00
C ARG A 330 22.53 12.41 -10.13
N THR A 331 22.18 11.13 -10.04
CA THR A 331 21.09 10.66 -9.19
C THR A 331 21.39 10.90 -7.72
N LEU A 332 22.59 10.57 -7.24
CA LEU A 332 23.02 10.86 -5.86
C LEU A 332 22.92 12.36 -5.53
N ARG A 333 23.39 13.23 -6.43
CA ARG A 333 23.27 14.69 -6.25
C ARG A 333 21.82 15.17 -6.22
N ARG A 334 20.92 14.57 -7.01
CA ARG A 334 19.50 14.95 -7.04
C ARG A 334 18.78 14.57 -5.75
N ILE A 335 19.08 13.41 -5.18
CA ILE A 335 18.47 12.98 -3.91
C ILE A 335 19.10 13.69 -2.70
N GLY A 336 20.26 14.32 -2.87
CA GLY A 336 20.94 15.06 -1.80
C GLY A 336 21.57 14.15 -0.74
N ALA A 337 21.87 12.89 -1.07
CA ALA A 337 22.46 11.91 -0.17
C ALA A 337 23.86 11.52 -0.63
N SER A 338 24.70 11.13 0.32
CA SER A 338 25.99 10.50 0.01
C SER A 338 25.79 9.08 -0.52
N GLU A 339 26.78 8.56 -1.25
CA GLU A 339 26.76 7.16 -1.72
C GLU A 339 26.64 6.17 -0.57
N THR A 340 27.42 6.38 0.50
CA THR A 340 27.40 5.54 1.70
C THR A 340 26.03 5.56 2.37
N GLU A 341 25.42 6.74 2.55
CA GLU A 341 24.09 6.86 3.16
C GLU A 341 23.00 6.19 2.33
N ALA A 342 23.06 6.34 0.99
CA ALA A 342 22.14 5.67 0.07
C ALA A 342 22.30 4.15 0.09
N PHE A 343 23.54 3.67 0.11
CA PHE A 343 23.83 2.24 0.19
C PHE A 343 23.43 1.64 1.53
N ASP A 344 23.68 2.33 2.64
CA ASP A 344 23.32 1.87 3.98
C ASP A 344 21.79 1.81 4.14
N ALA A 345 21.08 2.85 3.71
CA ALA A 345 19.61 2.84 3.74
C ALA A 345 19.04 1.71 2.87
N LEU A 346 19.60 1.51 1.67
CA LEU A 346 19.18 0.44 0.77
C LEU A 346 19.49 -0.94 1.35
N ARG A 347 20.66 -1.12 1.96
CA ARG A 347 21.08 -2.37 2.62
C ARG A 347 20.10 -2.77 3.72
N GLU A 348 19.70 -1.83 4.57
CA GLU A 348 18.72 -2.09 5.63
C GLU A 348 17.34 -2.47 5.07
N GLU A 349 16.85 -1.80 4.03
CA GLU A 349 15.55 -2.17 3.43
C GLU A 349 15.62 -3.51 2.67
N ILE A 350 16.73 -3.85 2.01
CA ILE A 350 16.95 -5.18 1.42
C ILE A 350 16.92 -6.24 2.52
N ARG A 351 17.61 -5.99 3.64
CA ARG A 351 17.66 -6.90 4.79
C ARG A 351 16.28 -7.16 5.37
N ILE A 352 15.50 -6.10 5.60
CA ILE A 352 14.10 -6.17 6.02
C ILE A 352 13.29 -7.01 5.04
N ARG A 353 13.45 -6.77 3.74
CA ARG A 353 12.73 -7.49 2.69
C ARG A 353 13.09 -8.97 2.64
N THR A 354 14.38 -9.31 2.79
CA THR A 354 14.83 -10.70 2.90
C THR A 354 14.21 -11.39 4.11
N ALA A 355 14.12 -10.72 5.25
CA ALA A 355 13.41 -11.26 6.41
C ALA A 355 11.92 -11.46 6.14
N ILE A 356 11.26 -10.52 5.45
CA ILE A 356 9.85 -10.68 5.02
C ILE A 356 9.70 -11.86 4.06
N ASP A 357 10.62 -12.06 3.13
CA ASP A 357 10.52 -13.15 2.15
C ASP A 357 10.76 -14.53 2.82
N ILE A 358 11.58 -14.58 3.89
CA ILE A 358 11.84 -15.81 4.66
C ILE A 358 10.71 -16.11 5.67
N LEU A 359 10.23 -15.08 6.38
CA LEU A 359 9.29 -15.22 7.50
C LEU A 359 7.84 -14.97 7.13
N GLY A 360 7.63 -14.18 6.08
CA GLY A 360 6.31 -13.92 5.56
C GLY A 360 5.66 -15.24 5.17
N PRO A 361 4.34 -15.35 5.30
CA PRO A 361 3.66 -16.52 4.78
C PRO A 361 4.03 -16.61 3.29
N THR A 362 4.84 -17.60 2.93
CA THR A 362 4.97 -18.04 1.55
C THR A 362 3.61 -18.60 1.19
N LEU A 363 2.69 -17.70 0.84
CA LEU A 363 1.55 -18.03 0.02
C LEU A 363 2.19 -18.41 -1.31
N ALA A 364 2.58 -19.69 -1.43
CA ALA A 364 2.90 -20.27 -2.70
C ALA A 364 1.64 -20.09 -3.54
N LEU A 365 1.60 -18.99 -4.30
CA LEU A 365 0.59 -18.74 -5.29
C LEU A 365 0.69 -19.93 -6.25
N GLN A 366 -0.45 -20.54 -6.55
CA GLN A 366 -0.45 -21.47 -7.69
C GLN A 366 0.01 -20.68 -8.92
N PRO A 367 0.76 -21.28 -9.85
CA PRO A 367 1.27 -20.59 -11.04
C PRO A 367 0.18 -19.82 -11.82
N GLU A 368 -1.06 -20.31 -11.77
CA GLU A 368 -2.23 -19.69 -12.38
C GLU A 368 -2.66 -18.37 -11.67
N GLN A 369 -2.44 -18.26 -10.36
CA GLN A 369 -2.73 -17.04 -9.59
C GLN A 369 -1.62 -15.99 -9.75
N GLU A 370 -0.35 -16.40 -9.89
CA GLU A 370 0.73 -15.47 -10.26
C GLU A 370 0.47 -14.78 -11.59
N MET A 371 -0.11 -15.50 -12.57
CA MET A 371 -0.51 -14.93 -13.86
C MET A 371 -1.62 -13.89 -13.74
N MET A 372 -2.50 -14.00 -12.75
CA MET A 372 -3.66 -13.11 -12.57
C MET A 372 -3.29 -11.82 -11.81
N PHE A 373 -2.29 -11.86 -10.93
CA PHE A 373 -1.90 -10.73 -10.07
C PHE A 373 -0.62 -10.02 -10.50
N GLY A 374 -0.06 -10.32 -11.68
CA GLY A 374 0.99 -9.51 -12.30
C GLY A 374 2.26 -9.35 -11.47
N GLY A 375 2.65 -10.40 -10.72
CA GLY A 375 3.82 -10.36 -9.82
C GLY A 375 3.55 -9.76 -8.44
N SER A 376 2.30 -9.39 -8.12
CA SER A 376 1.90 -9.07 -6.74
C SER A 376 1.69 -10.38 -5.96
N THR A 377 2.55 -10.66 -4.98
CA THR A 377 2.54 -11.89 -4.15
C THR A 377 1.39 -11.93 -3.13
N THR A 378 0.26 -11.29 -3.41
CA THR A 378 -0.72 -10.88 -2.39
C THR A 378 -2.13 -11.24 -2.81
N LEU A 379 -2.56 -12.45 -2.45
CA LEU A 379 -3.99 -12.72 -2.38
C LEU A 379 -4.56 -12.02 -1.13
N PRO A 380 -5.78 -11.44 -1.21
CA PRO A 380 -6.51 -11.01 -0.02
C PRO A 380 -6.99 -12.26 0.73
N VAL A 381 -6.08 -12.90 1.46
CA VAL A 381 -6.44 -13.91 2.44
C VAL A 381 -7.15 -13.18 3.57
N ALA A 382 -8.42 -13.50 3.81
CA ALA A 382 -9.18 -12.86 4.89
C ALA A 382 -8.38 -12.97 6.20
N PRO A 383 -8.36 -11.93 7.07
CA PRO A 383 -7.52 -11.91 8.28
C PRO A 383 -7.64 -13.16 9.16
N ALA A 384 -8.82 -13.79 9.19
CA ALA A 384 -9.06 -15.04 9.90
C ALA A 384 -8.25 -16.24 9.34
N GLN A 385 -8.08 -16.33 8.02
CA GLN A 385 -7.31 -17.40 7.37
C GLN A 385 -5.80 -17.18 7.52
N ALA A 386 -5.32 -15.95 7.39
CA ALA A 386 -3.93 -15.60 7.68
C ALA A 386 -3.58 -15.90 9.16
N TRP A 387 -4.49 -15.57 10.10
CA TRP A 387 -4.33 -15.91 11.51
C TRP A 387 -4.31 -17.42 11.77
N GLN A 388 -5.14 -18.20 11.06
CA GLN A 388 -5.11 -19.66 11.16
C GLN A 388 -3.79 -20.26 10.64
N GLN A 389 -3.25 -19.75 9.53
CA GLN A 389 -1.93 -20.19 9.02
C GLN A 389 -0.82 -19.86 10.02
N LEU A 390 -0.86 -18.66 10.61
CA LEU A 390 0.11 -18.22 11.61
C LEU A 390 0.01 -19.04 12.92
N ARG A 391 -1.22 -19.40 13.35
CA ARG A 391 -1.42 -20.36 14.46
C ARG A 391 -0.87 -21.74 14.14
N ARG A 392 -1.00 -22.24 12.91
CA ARG A 392 -0.44 -23.53 12.47
C ARG A 392 1.10 -23.51 12.50
N GLN A 393 1.71 -22.40 12.08
CA GLN A 393 3.17 -22.23 12.12
C GLN A 393 3.72 -21.98 13.54
N ARG A 394 2.95 -21.31 14.42
CA ARG A 394 3.29 -21.09 15.83
C ARG A 394 2.91 -22.24 16.77
N VAL A 395 2.49 -23.41 16.26
CA VAL A 395 2.42 -24.60 17.10
C VAL A 395 3.87 -25.00 17.45
N LYS A 396 4.39 -24.38 18.51
CA LYS A 396 5.42 -25.01 19.33
C LYS A 396 4.81 -26.33 19.76
N GLN A 397 5.25 -27.45 19.18
CA GLN A 397 4.86 -28.77 19.64
C GLN A 397 5.33 -28.90 21.09
N LYS A 398 4.48 -28.48 22.02
CA LYS A 398 4.58 -28.85 23.42
C LYS A 398 4.00 -30.25 23.47
N VAL A 399 4.85 -31.24 23.64
CA VAL A 399 4.43 -32.60 23.96
C VAL A 399 3.86 -32.55 25.38
N GLU A 400 2.59 -32.16 25.51
CA GLU A 400 1.84 -32.43 26.72
C GLU A 400 1.39 -33.89 26.64
N VAL A 401 2.08 -34.74 27.40
CA VAL A 401 1.66 -36.12 27.65
C VAL A 401 0.37 -36.05 28.47
N ALA A 402 -0.77 -35.89 27.80
CA ALA A 402 -2.06 -36.13 28.40
C ALA A 402 -2.20 -37.64 28.57
N MET A 403 -2.19 -38.13 29.82
CA MET A 403 -2.56 -39.51 30.10
C MET A 403 -4.03 -39.67 29.72
N LEU A 404 -4.32 -40.32 28.58
CA LEU A 404 -5.67 -40.78 28.29
C LEU A 404 -6.04 -41.78 29.40
N PRO A 405 -7.16 -41.59 30.12
CA PRO A 405 -7.64 -42.58 31.09
C PRO A 405 -8.13 -43.80 30.30
N THR A 406 -7.25 -44.76 30.07
CA THR A 406 -7.51 -46.01 29.34
C THR A 406 -8.59 -46.86 30.03
N ALA A 407 -8.86 -46.62 31.31
CA ALA A 407 -9.92 -47.30 32.07
C ALA A 407 -11.34 -47.05 31.52
N ALA A 408 -11.59 -45.95 30.80
CA ALA A 408 -12.90 -45.70 30.17
C ALA A 408 -13.08 -46.44 28.83
N PHE A 409 -12.02 -47.06 28.30
CA PHE A 409 -12.02 -47.80 27.03
C PHE A 409 -11.84 -49.31 27.22
N LEU A 410 -11.73 -49.77 28.46
CA LEU A 410 -11.80 -51.18 28.82
C LEU A 410 -13.24 -51.50 29.19
N ASP A 411 -14.10 -51.69 28.18
CA ASP A 411 -15.22 -52.60 28.38
C ASP A 411 -14.60 -54.01 28.44
N ASP A 412 -14.68 -54.67 29.59
CA ASP A 412 -14.10 -55.99 29.86
C ASP A 412 -14.74 -57.14 29.04
N GLY A 413 -15.55 -56.81 28.04
CA GLY A 413 -16.04 -57.77 27.07
C GLY A 413 -14.89 -58.17 26.15
N GLU A 414 -14.38 -59.40 26.29
CA GLU A 414 -13.49 -60.00 25.30
C GLU A 414 -14.16 -59.90 23.93
N ILE A 415 -13.71 -58.96 23.10
CA ILE A 415 -14.11 -58.90 21.69
C ILE A 415 -13.55 -60.17 21.05
N GLY A 416 -14.41 -61.15 20.81
CA GLY A 416 -14.01 -62.42 20.22
C GLY A 416 -13.33 -62.19 18.88
N ASP A 417 -12.25 -62.94 18.59
CA ASP A 417 -11.48 -62.87 17.34
C ASP A 417 -12.34 -62.95 16.07
N SER A 418 -13.57 -63.48 16.17
CA SER A 418 -14.55 -63.50 15.08
C SER A 418 -15.05 -62.12 14.69
N ASP A 419 -15.33 -61.22 15.64
CA ASP A 419 -15.91 -59.90 15.39
C ASP A 419 -14.88 -58.93 14.78
N ILE A 420 -13.62 -59.07 15.19
CA ILE A 420 -12.52 -58.34 14.58
C ILE A 420 -12.36 -58.81 13.12
N LYS A 421 -12.42 -60.12 12.87
CA LYS A 421 -12.32 -60.64 11.51
C LYS A 421 -13.49 -60.17 10.65
N THR A 422 -14.74 -60.25 11.07
CA THR A 422 -15.89 -59.78 10.26
C THR A 422 -15.83 -58.28 9.99
N THR A 423 -15.40 -57.47 10.95
CA THR A 423 -15.25 -56.01 10.76
C THR A 423 -14.16 -55.67 9.73
N PHE A 424 -13.05 -56.43 9.69
CA PHE A 424 -11.97 -56.23 8.72
C PHE A 424 -12.11 -57.01 7.41
N SER A 425 -12.95 -58.04 7.35
CA SER A 425 -13.11 -58.94 6.17
C SER A 425 -14.50 -58.97 5.55
N GLY A 426 -15.41 -58.06 5.96
CA GLY A 426 -16.66 -57.77 5.24
C GLY A 426 -16.43 -57.39 3.76
N GLU A 427 -17.48 -57.17 2.98
CA GLU A 427 -17.45 -57.10 1.49
C GLU A 427 -16.34 -56.20 0.88
N THR A 428 -15.87 -55.19 1.61
CA THR A 428 -14.78 -54.29 1.20
C THR A 428 -13.37 -54.80 1.53
N LYS A 429 -13.22 -56.01 2.10
CA LYS A 429 -11.96 -56.67 2.51
C LYS A 429 -10.99 -55.74 3.26
N GLY A 430 -11.53 -54.81 4.07
CA GLY A 430 -10.73 -53.87 4.86
C GLY A 430 -9.90 -52.88 4.02
N SER A 431 -10.05 -52.84 2.69
CA SER A 431 -9.25 -51.98 1.83
C SER A 431 -9.61 -50.50 1.98
N LEU A 432 -10.89 -50.22 2.27
CA LEU A 432 -11.40 -48.88 2.52
C LEU A 432 -10.70 -48.25 3.73
N HIS A 433 -10.78 -48.88 4.91
CA HIS A 433 -10.15 -48.32 6.12
C HIS A 433 -8.61 -48.38 6.10
N LYS A 434 -8.00 -49.34 5.38
CA LYS A 434 -6.54 -49.45 5.29
C LYS A 434 -5.91 -48.32 4.47
N GLN A 435 -6.62 -47.79 3.46
CA GLN A 435 -6.10 -46.75 2.57
C GLN A 435 -6.63 -45.34 2.89
N SER A 436 -7.78 -45.24 3.56
CA SER A 436 -8.37 -43.95 3.95
C SER A 436 -7.70 -43.35 5.18
N LEU A 437 -7.51 -42.03 5.17
CA LEU A 437 -7.14 -41.25 6.36
C LEU A 437 -8.34 -41.20 7.33
N PRO A 438 -8.13 -40.95 8.63
CA PRO A 438 -9.23 -40.73 9.59
C PRO A 438 -10.23 -39.68 9.10
N ASN A 439 -11.54 -39.92 9.31
CA ASN A 439 -12.66 -39.05 8.90
C ASN A 439 -12.86 -38.82 7.39
N GLN A 440 -12.30 -39.65 6.50
CA GLN A 440 -12.50 -39.49 5.05
C GLN A 440 -13.71 -40.22 4.48
N ILE A 441 -14.18 -41.28 5.14
CA ILE A 441 -15.35 -42.03 4.69
C ILE A 441 -16.61 -41.32 5.22
N GLU A 442 -16.61 -41.03 6.51
CA GLU A 442 -17.65 -40.28 7.22
C GLU A 442 -17.05 -39.61 8.48
N GLU A 443 -17.72 -38.59 9.01
CA GLU A 443 -17.27 -37.88 10.22
C GLU A 443 -17.30 -38.83 11.43
N GLY A 444 -16.14 -39.07 12.04
CA GLY A 444 -15.96 -40.05 13.12
C GLY A 444 -15.47 -41.42 12.66
N SER A 445 -15.34 -41.67 11.34
CA SER A 445 -14.83 -42.95 10.85
C SER A 445 -13.33 -43.15 11.14
N PHE A 446 -13.00 -44.36 11.58
CA PHE A 446 -11.63 -44.81 11.74
C PHE A 446 -10.99 -45.08 10.38
N GLY A 447 -9.85 -44.44 10.12
CA GLY A 447 -8.98 -44.70 8.98
C GLY A 447 -7.59 -45.03 9.48
N PHE A 448 -6.99 -46.10 8.94
CA PHE A 448 -5.65 -46.56 9.32
C PHE A 448 -4.57 -46.09 8.33
N GLY A 449 -4.98 -45.39 7.27
CA GLY A 449 -4.05 -44.71 6.39
C GLY A 449 -3.24 -43.68 7.18
N GLN A 450 -1.93 -43.80 7.15
CA GLN A 450 -1.05 -42.73 7.58
C GLN A 450 -0.70 -41.90 6.34
N ALA A 451 -0.83 -40.59 6.43
CA ALA A 451 -0.30 -39.71 5.41
C ALA A 451 1.18 -40.04 5.23
N ARG A 452 1.61 -40.25 3.97
CA ARG A 452 3.02 -40.54 3.69
C ARG A 452 3.85 -39.44 4.32
N ARG A 453 4.68 -39.80 5.31
CA ARG A 453 5.67 -38.89 5.88
C ARG A 453 6.77 -38.75 4.84
N ILE A 454 6.57 -37.83 3.91
CA ILE A 454 7.60 -37.48 2.95
C ILE A 454 8.58 -36.59 3.72
N ASN A 455 9.70 -37.14 4.17
CA ASN A 455 10.86 -36.31 4.47
C ASN A 455 11.33 -35.76 3.13
N ALA A 456 10.92 -34.54 2.79
CA ALA A 456 11.58 -33.77 1.75
C ALA A 456 12.98 -33.43 2.27
N GLY A 457 13.89 -34.40 2.19
CA GLY A 457 15.31 -34.15 2.32
C GLY A 457 15.72 -33.36 1.09
N VAL A 458 16.01 -32.07 1.27
CA VAL A 458 16.72 -31.33 0.24
C VAL A 458 18.14 -31.89 0.26
N PHE A 459 18.48 -32.70 -0.73
CA PHE A 459 19.87 -33.06 -0.99
C PHE A 459 20.53 -31.81 -1.55
N THR A 460 21.12 -30.99 -0.66
CA THR A 460 22.05 -29.95 -1.06
C THR A 460 23.36 -30.65 -1.41
N ILE A 461 23.58 -30.88 -2.70
CA ILE A 461 24.91 -31.27 -3.19
C ILE A 461 25.70 -29.96 -3.32
N ASP A 462 26.82 -29.87 -2.60
CA ASP A 462 27.78 -28.79 -2.82
C ASP A 462 28.40 -29.02 -4.20
N PHE A 463 28.05 -28.15 -5.14
CA PHE A 463 28.48 -28.28 -6.54
C PHE A 463 30.00 -28.23 -6.66
N ASN A 464 30.67 -27.42 -5.83
CA ASN A 464 32.11 -27.26 -5.91
C ASN A 464 32.82 -28.52 -5.40
N GLU A 465 32.35 -29.12 -4.30
CA GLU A 465 32.93 -30.36 -3.77
C GLU A 465 32.71 -31.55 -4.72
N PHE A 466 31.54 -31.59 -5.37
CA PHE A 466 31.25 -32.59 -6.38
C PHE A 466 32.13 -32.42 -7.63
N GLU A 467 32.26 -31.20 -8.13
CA GLU A 467 33.10 -30.89 -9.28
C GLU A 467 34.57 -31.21 -9.00
N GLU A 468 35.09 -30.85 -7.81
CA GLU A 468 36.44 -31.21 -7.37
C GLU A 468 36.64 -32.72 -7.33
N ARG A 469 35.74 -33.50 -6.74
CA ARG A 469 35.87 -34.98 -6.72
C ARG A 469 35.84 -35.61 -8.11
N VAL A 470 35.00 -35.09 -9.01
CA VAL A 470 34.91 -35.60 -10.38
C VAL A 470 36.13 -35.22 -11.20
N LEU A 471 36.72 -34.04 -10.96
CA LEU A 471 37.95 -33.60 -11.62
C LEU A 471 39.22 -34.25 -11.02
N GLU A 472 39.19 -34.63 -9.73
CA GLU A 472 40.29 -35.31 -9.04
C GLU A 472 40.37 -36.82 -9.33
N ASP A 473 39.32 -37.41 -9.93
CA ASP A 473 39.34 -38.82 -10.36
C ASP A 473 40.29 -38.99 -11.56
N LYS A 474 41.56 -39.24 -11.23
CA LYS A 474 42.65 -39.41 -12.20
C LYS A 474 42.46 -40.63 -13.12
N ASP A 475 41.66 -41.59 -12.70
CA ASP A 475 41.48 -42.84 -13.43
C ASP A 475 40.39 -42.71 -14.50
N ASN A 476 39.49 -41.72 -14.40
CA ASN A 476 38.43 -41.48 -15.37
C ASN A 476 38.02 -39.99 -15.45
N PRO A 477 38.90 -39.10 -15.95
CA PRO A 477 38.62 -37.67 -16.00
C PRO A 477 37.49 -37.41 -17.00
N VAL A 478 36.35 -36.94 -16.51
CA VAL A 478 35.22 -36.55 -17.35
C VAL A 478 35.64 -35.33 -18.15
N THR A 479 35.94 -35.51 -19.44
CA THR A 479 36.39 -34.42 -20.29
C THR A 479 35.20 -33.56 -20.72
N SER A 480 35.40 -32.25 -20.92
CA SER A 480 34.34 -31.36 -21.44
C SER A 480 33.77 -31.84 -22.79
N LYS A 481 34.57 -32.59 -23.56
CA LYS A 481 34.15 -33.21 -24.81
C LYS A 481 33.14 -34.34 -24.58
N GLU A 482 33.40 -35.23 -23.61
CA GLU A 482 32.46 -36.31 -23.25
C GLU A 482 31.16 -35.75 -22.68
N VAL A 483 31.21 -34.68 -21.89
CA VAL A 483 29.99 -33.99 -21.41
C VAL A 483 29.19 -33.45 -22.59
N THR A 484 29.85 -32.83 -23.56
CA THR A 484 29.21 -32.29 -24.76
C THR A 484 28.61 -33.40 -25.63
N ASP A 485 29.35 -34.49 -25.82
CA ASP A 485 28.91 -35.64 -26.61
C ASP A 485 27.75 -36.37 -25.93
N TYR A 486 27.79 -36.53 -24.60
CA TYR A 486 26.71 -37.10 -23.81
C TYR A 486 25.45 -36.22 -23.86
N TYR A 487 25.60 -34.90 -23.67
CA TYR A 487 24.47 -33.98 -23.76
C TYR A 487 23.84 -34.03 -25.15
N ASN A 488 24.62 -33.89 -26.22
CA ASN A 488 24.09 -33.93 -27.58
C ASN A 488 23.38 -35.25 -27.92
N LYS A 489 23.89 -36.38 -27.40
CA LYS A 489 23.28 -37.70 -27.59
C LYS A 489 21.93 -37.87 -26.87
N HIS A 490 21.77 -37.29 -25.68
CA HIS A 490 20.59 -37.50 -24.82
C HIS A 490 19.66 -36.29 -24.72
N ARG A 491 20.01 -35.16 -25.35
CA ARG A 491 19.25 -33.90 -25.29
C ARG A 491 17.78 -34.08 -25.65
N GLU A 492 17.50 -34.89 -26.66
CA GLU A 492 16.13 -35.10 -27.16
C GLU A 492 15.30 -36.06 -26.28
N THR A 493 15.95 -36.94 -25.51
CA THR A 493 15.27 -38.00 -24.74
C THR A 493 15.17 -37.70 -23.24
N GLU A 494 16.23 -37.18 -22.62
CA GLU A 494 16.33 -37.01 -21.16
C GLU A 494 16.17 -35.56 -20.71
N PHE A 495 16.67 -34.61 -21.51
CA PHE A 495 16.70 -33.19 -21.15
C PHE A 495 15.55 -32.38 -21.76
N ARG A 496 14.71 -33.02 -22.58
CA ARG A 496 13.51 -32.41 -23.14
C ARG A 496 12.44 -32.40 -22.05
N ASN A 497 12.16 -31.23 -21.48
CA ASN A 497 11.15 -31.07 -20.45
C ASN A 497 9.81 -31.63 -20.97
N PRO A 498 9.21 -32.63 -20.29
CA PRO A 498 8.01 -33.32 -20.77
C PRO A 498 6.79 -32.40 -20.94
N ALA A 499 6.81 -31.21 -20.30
CA ALA A 499 5.78 -30.18 -20.51
C ALA A 499 5.79 -29.57 -21.93
N TYR A 500 6.84 -29.78 -22.72
CA TYR A 500 6.99 -29.29 -24.09
C TYR A 500 6.96 -30.40 -25.14
N ARG A 501 6.34 -31.55 -24.82
CA ARG A 501 6.15 -32.68 -25.74
C ARG A 501 5.14 -32.30 -26.84
N GLU A 502 5.69 -31.68 -27.89
CA GLU A 502 5.17 -31.51 -29.26
C GLU A 502 3.67 -31.24 -29.40
N LEU A 503 3.33 -29.95 -29.61
CA LEU A 503 2.31 -29.62 -30.60
C LEU A 503 2.71 -30.31 -31.91
N PRO A 504 1.80 -31.01 -32.60
CA PRO A 504 2.13 -31.78 -33.80
C PRO A 504 2.81 -30.87 -34.81
N GLU A 505 4.01 -31.26 -35.27
CA GLU A 505 4.67 -30.58 -36.38
C GLU A 505 3.71 -30.52 -37.57
N ASP A 506 3.41 -29.30 -38.02
CA ASP A 506 2.58 -29.06 -39.19
C ASP A 506 3.06 -29.93 -40.34
N LYS A 507 2.20 -30.86 -40.76
CA LYS A 507 2.39 -31.65 -41.97
C LYS A 507 2.70 -30.67 -43.10
N LYS A 508 3.88 -30.81 -43.71
CA LYS A 508 4.24 -30.12 -44.95
C LYS A 508 3.10 -30.30 -45.95
N GLU A 509 2.35 -29.24 -46.21
CA GLU A 509 1.38 -29.20 -47.29
C GLU A 509 2.12 -29.38 -48.61
N ASP A 510 1.79 -30.46 -49.32
CA ASP A 510 2.20 -30.70 -50.70
C ASP A 510 1.70 -29.55 -51.58
N LYS A 511 2.60 -28.62 -51.92
CA LYS A 511 2.40 -27.66 -53.00
C LYS A 511 2.28 -28.42 -54.31
N LYS A 512 1.05 -28.63 -54.78
CA LYS A 512 0.77 -28.96 -56.18
C LYS A 512 1.19 -27.77 -57.06
N GLU A 513 2.17 -28.01 -57.92
CA GLU A 513 2.50 -27.18 -59.05
C GLU A 513 1.33 -27.16 -60.05
N ASP A 514 0.61 -26.04 -60.14
CA ASP A 514 -0.25 -25.78 -61.28
C ASP A 514 0.62 -25.40 -62.48
N LYS A 515 0.78 -26.37 -63.39
CA LYS A 515 1.29 -26.14 -64.74
C LYS A 515 0.29 -25.30 -65.53
N LYS A 516 0.79 -24.17 -66.02
CA LYS A 516 0.29 -23.47 -67.21
C LYS A 516 0.15 -24.45 -68.38
N ASP A 517 -1.05 -24.58 -68.92
CA ASP A 517 -1.24 -24.90 -70.33
C ASP A 517 -1.91 -23.71 -71.02
N GLY A 518 -1.24 -23.23 -72.06
CA GLY A 518 -1.77 -22.22 -72.95
C GLY A 518 -2.75 -22.80 -73.96
N LYS A 519 -3.75 -22.00 -74.31
CA LYS A 519 -4.34 -21.94 -75.64
C LYS A 519 -4.84 -20.52 -75.90
#